data_AF-A0A936DDG7-F1
#
_entry.id   AF-A0A936DDG7-F1
#
_cell.length_a   1.000
_cell.length_b   1.000
_cell.length_c   1.000
_cell.angle_alpha   90.00
_cell.angle_beta   90.00
_cell.angle_gamma   90.00
#
_symmetry.space_group_name_H-M   'P 1'
#
loop_
_entity.id
_entity.type
_entity.pdbx_description
1 polymer ?
#
loop_
_entity_poly.entity_id
_entity_poly.type
_entity_poly.pdbx_seq_one_letter_code
_entity_poly.pdbx_strand_id
1 'polypeptide(L)'
;MTRSDVASPREVDAIVAATVRLIEGCRRRLEQLHGATLLELRIAAQPRRRRLRLGGRVLVRRALSVVVDDIVAMLPAPWCCDATAVRVAAPRRWQALGPGVTRVYAAHPGLTGRWALATELVPNDGAVGILLERQGWTCIRALDATVGWIDARLGPRCPAPSLPRPTSTDARVMPAVARTWCSVPYRLGGRTRAGIDCSGLVQRVALDALGVVLPRHSRDQLGLGCRPQVGPEAPGTLVFVWGANEPCGHVGIRTEAGTVVHASTSRGQVVEDSLTRFLRDASDVAHVPFSAMLPASAATDAIAQRDG
;
A
#
# COMPACT_ATOMS: atom_id res chain seq x y z
N MET A 1 30.51 -9.66 38.34
CA MET A 1 29.87 -8.80 37.32
C MET A 1 30.27 -7.37 37.61
N THR A 2 31.17 -6.83 36.79
CA THR A 2 31.74 -5.48 36.97
C THR A 2 30.73 -4.40 36.58
N ARG A 3 30.90 -3.24 37.22
CA ARG A 3 29.93 -2.15 37.36
C ARG A 3 29.77 -1.27 36.09
N SER A 4 30.00 -1.80 34.88
CA SER A 4 30.23 -0.99 33.67
C SER A 4 29.23 -1.12 32.51
N ASP A 5 28.15 -1.91 32.59
CA ASP A 5 27.25 -2.14 31.43
C ASP A 5 25.98 -1.27 31.38
N VAL A 6 25.68 -0.51 32.45
CA VAL A 6 24.47 0.31 32.52
C VAL A 6 24.75 1.70 31.95
N ALA A 7 23.98 2.11 30.94
CA ALA A 7 24.06 3.44 30.34
C ALA A 7 23.93 4.53 31.41
N SER A 8 24.79 5.56 31.35
CA SER A 8 24.73 6.65 32.33
C SER A 8 23.43 7.46 32.17
N PRO A 9 22.89 8.10 33.23
CA PRO A 9 21.71 8.95 33.10
C PRO A 9 21.87 10.03 32.02
N ARG A 10 23.06 10.64 31.94
CA ARG A 10 23.39 11.64 30.91
C ARG A 10 23.36 11.06 29.49
N GLU A 11 23.85 9.83 29.30
CA GLU A 11 23.78 9.12 28.02
C GLU A 11 22.33 8.85 27.61
N VAL A 12 21.52 8.36 28.55
CA VAL A 12 20.09 8.10 28.32
C VAL A 12 19.35 9.39 27.95
N ASP A 13 19.57 10.47 28.69
CA ASP A 13 18.94 11.78 28.44
C ASP A 13 19.35 12.35 27.08
N ALA A 14 20.63 12.22 26.72
CA ALA A 14 21.14 12.65 25.41
C ALA A 14 20.50 11.88 24.26
N ILE A 15 20.39 10.54 24.39
CA ILE A 15 19.73 9.68 23.41
C ILE A 15 18.25 10.06 23.26
N VAL A 16 17.51 10.13 24.38
CA VAL A 16 16.09 10.49 24.35
C VAL A 16 15.89 11.86 23.73
N ALA A 17 16.67 12.87 24.11
CA ALA A 17 16.59 14.21 23.54
C ALA A 17 16.89 14.23 22.03
N ALA A 18 17.87 13.46 21.58
CA ALA A 18 18.19 13.34 20.16
C ALA A 18 17.07 12.63 19.38
N THR A 19 16.51 11.55 19.91
CA THR A 19 15.36 10.85 19.32
C THR A 19 14.13 11.75 19.23
N VAL A 20 13.82 12.54 20.28
CA VAL A 20 12.72 13.53 20.24
C VAL A 20 12.94 14.53 19.11
N ARG A 21 14.15 15.10 18.97
CA ARG A 21 14.47 16.04 17.89
C ARG A 21 14.31 15.42 16.51
N LEU A 22 14.71 14.15 16.35
CA LEU A 22 14.59 13.42 15.09
C LEU A 22 13.12 13.17 14.74
N ILE A 23 12.33 12.60 15.65
CA ILE A 23 10.90 12.36 15.44
C ILE A 23 10.19 13.66 15.06
N GLU A 24 10.50 14.74 15.76
CA GLU A 24 9.91 16.05 15.53
C GLU A 24 10.35 16.65 14.19
N GLY A 25 11.60 16.43 13.78
CA GLY A 25 12.11 16.76 12.45
C GLY A 25 11.40 15.98 11.34
N CYS A 26 11.23 14.67 11.51
CA CYS A 26 10.47 13.81 10.60
C CYS A 26 9.01 14.25 10.51
N ARG A 27 8.38 14.60 11.65
CA ARG A 27 7.02 15.14 11.68
C ARG A 27 6.92 16.39 10.83
N ARG A 28 7.77 17.40 11.07
CA ARG A 28 7.77 18.64 10.27
C ARG A 28 8.00 18.37 8.78
N ARG A 29 8.95 17.51 8.43
CA ARG A 29 9.24 17.17 7.03
C ARG A 29 8.04 16.49 6.36
N LEU A 30 7.40 15.54 7.04
CA LEU A 30 6.20 14.89 6.55
C LEU A 30 5.04 15.87 6.46
N GLU A 31 4.93 16.82 7.39
CA GLU A 31 3.91 17.86 7.33
C GLU A 31 4.11 18.81 6.15
N GLN A 32 5.36 19.17 5.84
CA GLN A 32 5.70 19.95 4.65
C GLN A 32 5.38 19.19 3.37
N LEU A 33 5.68 17.89 3.31
CA LEU A 33 5.49 17.07 2.12
C LEU A 33 4.04 16.61 1.91
N HIS A 34 3.28 16.41 2.98
CA HIS A 34 1.97 15.78 2.92
C HIS A 34 0.86 16.62 3.56
N GLY A 35 1.13 17.82 4.08
CA GLY A 35 0.14 18.65 4.78
C GLY A 35 -0.04 18.25 6.24
N ALA A 36 -1.27 18.15 6.75
CA ALA A 36 -1.47 17.62 8.11
C ALA A 36 -1.14 16.12 8.13
N THR A 37 -0.19 15.69 8.97
CA THR A 37 0.16 14.27 9.14
C THR A 37 -0.14 13.81 10.57
N LEU A 38 -0.49 12.54 10.74
CA LEU A 38 -0.52 11.94 12.08
C LEU A 38 0.79 11.19 12.31
N LEU A 39 1.71 11.80 13.05
CA LEU A 39 2.92 11.16 13.58
C LEU A 39 3.03 11.52 15.06
N GLU A 40 2.32 10.75 15.88
CA GLU A 40 2.27 10.93 17.34
C GLU A 40 3.05 9.81 17.99
N LEU A 41 4.34 10.02 18.24
CA LEU A 41 5.20 9.01 18.87
C LEU A 41 5.58 9.43 20.29
N ARG A 42 5.43 8.50 21.22
CA ARG A 42 5.92 8.58 22.59
C ARG A 42 7.12 7.66 22.72
N ILE A 43 8.14 8.12 23.45
CA ILE A 43 9.37 7.38 23.66
C ILE A 43 9.46 6.98 25.13
N ALA A 44 9.82 5.73 25.39
CA ALA A 44 10.21 5.25 26.70
C ALA A 44 11.57 4.55 26.60
N ALA A 45 12.57 5.04 27.34
CA ALA A 45 13.87 4.40 27.41
C ALA A 45 13.88 3.28 28.45
N GLN A 46 14.55 2.17 28.13
CA GLN A 46 14.81 1.04 29.04
C GLN A 46 16.32 0.85 29.17
N PRO A 47 17.00 1.63 30.04
CA PRO A 47 18.47 1.67 30.11
C PRO A 47 19.10 0.30 30.40
N ARG A 48 18.50 -0.48 31.31
CA ARG A 48 18.97 -1.84 31.65
C ARG A 48 18.93 -2.81 30.46
N ARG A 49 18.08 -2.57 29.47
CA ARG A 49 17.94 -3.39 28.26
C ARG A 49 18.53 -2.70 27.02
N ARG A 50 19.12 -1.50 27.17
CA ARG A 50 19.57 -0.62 26.09
C ARG A 50 18.54 -0.55 24.95
N ARG A 51 17.29 -0.29 25.31
CA ARG A 51 16.16 -0.33 24.37
C ARG A 51 15.34 0.94 24.44
N LEU A 52 15.05 1.55 23.29
CA LEU A 52 14.01 2.57 23.16
C LEU A 52 12.71 1.90 22.73
N ARG A 53 11.62 2.17 23.44
CA ARG A 53 10.27 1.75 23.03
C ARG A 53 9.52 2.95 22.48
N LEU A 54 9.07 2.83 21.24
CA LEU A 54 8.19 3.77 20.60
C LEU A 54 6.75 3.26 20.71
N GLY A 55 5.85 4.12 21.17
CA GLY A 55 4.41 3.88 21.18
C GLY A 55 3.68 5.05 20.55
N GLY A 56 2.42 4.84 20.17
CA GLY A 56 1.57 5.90 19.64
C GLY A 56 1.01 5.58 18.25
N ARG A 57 0.85 6.60 17.41
CA ARG A 57 0.08 6.51 16.17
C ARG A 57 0.82 7.10 14.98
N VAL A 58 0.69 6.44 13.84
CA VAL A 58 1.16 6.91 12.53
C VAL A 58 0.05 6.87 11.51
N LEU A 59 0.06 7.79 10.55
CA LEU A 59 -0.92 7.81 9.47
C LEU A 59 -0.75 6.62 8.53
N VAL A 60 0.51 6.29 8.19
CA VAL A 60 0.89 5.18 7.31
C VAL A 60 2.07 4.41 7.89
N ARG A 61 2.08 3.10 7.70
CA ARG A 61 3.16 2.23 8.21
C ARG A 61 4.53 2.54 7.57
N ARG A 62 4.56 3.00 6.32
CA ARG A 62 5.79 3.43 5.65
C ARG A 62 6.46 4.64 6.31
N ALA A 63 5.68 5.56 6.88
CA ALA A 63 6.26 6.68 7.63
C ALA A 63 6.95 6.19 8.90
N LEU A 64 6.40 5.15 9.55
CA LEU A 64 7.02 4.54 10.71
C LEU A 64 8.36 3.88 10.39
N SER A 65 8.47 3.14 9.28
CA SER A 65 9.73 2.48 8.92
C SER A 65 10.85 3.50 8.73
N VAL A 66 10.59 4.58 7.98
CA VAL A 66 11.57 5.66 7.77
C VAL A 66 12.04 6.25 9.10
N VAL A 67 11.12 6.57 10.00
CA VAL A 67 11.46 7.12 11.32
C VAL A 67 12.25 6.12 12.16
N VAL A 68 11.88 4.84 12.15
CA VAL A 68 12.58 3.81 12.92
C VAL A 68 13.98 3.57 12.38
N ASP A 69 14.17 3.54 11.07
CA ASP A 69 15.49 3.33 10.44
C ASP A 69 16.43 4.49 10.81
N ASP A 70 15.96 5.74 10.73
CA ASP A 70 16.71 6.93 11.13
C ASP A 70 17.06 6.89 12.64
N ILE A 71 16.15 6.42 13.49
CA ILE A 71 16.41 6.23 14.93
C ILE A 71 17.43 5.11 15.17
N VAL A 72 17.33 3.99 14.46
CA VAL A 72 18.28 2.88 14.62
C VAL A 72 19.68 3.32 14.18
N ALA A 73 19.79 4.08 13.09
CA ALA A 73 21.06 4.59 12.58
C ALA A 73 21.78 5.57 13.53
N MET A 74 21.02 6.34 14.34
CA MET A 74 21.61 7.29 15.31
C MET A 74 21.96 6.65 16.66
N LEU A 75 21.45 5.45 16.96
CA LEU A 75 21.62 4.82 18.27
C LEU A 75 23.02 4.22 18.41
N PRO A 76 23.73 4.47 19.53
CA PRO A 76 25.03 3.84 19.76
C PRO A 76 24.85 2.34 20.05
N ALA A 77 25.66 1.48 19.44
CA ALA A 77 25.63 0.05 19.75
C ALA A 77 25.88 -0.17 21.27
N PRO A 78 25.15 -1.09 21.94
CA PRO A 78 24.18 -2.05 21.41
C PRO A 78 22.71 -1.61 21.56
N TRP A 79 22.42 -0.30 21.54
CA TRP A 79 21.04 0.16 21.68
C TRP A 79 20.15 -0.33 20.52
N CYS A 80 18.89 -0.66 20.83
CA CYS A 80 17.89 -1.02 19.82
C CYS A 80 16.59 -0.23 19.98
N CYS A 81 15.79 -0.18 18.91
CA CYS A 81 14.50 0.48 18.87
C CYS A 81 13.37 -0.55 18.69
N ASP A 82 12.32 -0.41 19.49
CA ASP A 82 11.10 -1.23 19.46
C ASP A 82 9.89 -0.37 19.17
N ALA A 83 9.33 -0.52 17.97
CA ALA A 83 8.11 0.19 17.54
C ALA A 83 6.87 -0.71 17.53
N THR A 84 6.91 -1.88 18.19
CA THR A 84 5.78 -2.83 18.20
C THR A 84 4.52 -2.26 18.84
N ALA A 85 4.62 -1.22 19.68
CA ALA A 85 3.49 -0.54 20.30
C ALA A 85 2.93 0.62 19.45
N VAL A 86 3.55 0.95 18.31
CA VAL A 86 3.02 1.95 17.38
C VAL A 86 1.89 1.34 16.54
N ARG A 87 0.82 2.12 16.31
CA ARG A 87 -0.38 1.70 15.57
C ARG A 87 -0.62 2.62 14.38
N VAL A 88 -1.26 2.10 13.34
CA VAL A 88 -1.77 2.96 12.25
C VAL A 88 -3.06 3.65 12.72
N ALA A 89 -3.20 4.93 12.41
CA ALA A 89 -4.37 5.73 12.71
C ALA A 89 -5.66 5.07 12.21
N ALA A 90 -6.70 5.02 13.03
CA ALA A 90 -8.03 4.61 12.58
C ALA A 90 -8.77 5.81 11.95
N PRO A 91 -9.55 5.59 10.88
CA PRO A 91 -10.51 6.57 10.38
C PRO A 91 -11.48 7.01 11.46
N ARG A 92 -11.85 8.29 11.41
CA ARG A 92 -12.88 8.87 12.29
C ARG A 92 -14.28 8.42 11.91
N ARG A 93 -14.51 8.26 10.61
CA ARG A 93 -15.75 7.75 10.00
C ARG A 93 -15.46 7.20 8.63
N TRP A 94 -16.33 6.32 8.14
CA TRP A 94 -16.33 5.86 6.75
C TRP A 94 -17.40 6.58 5.96
N GLN A 95 -17.10 6.93 4.71
CA GLN A 95 -18.01 7.64 3.82
C GLN A 95 -17.94 7.08 2.41
N ALA A 96 -19.10 6.89 1.79
CA ALA A 96 -19.20 6.50 0.38
C ALA A 96 -18.65 7.60 -0.53
N LEU A 97 -18.05 7.20 -1.64
CA LEU A 97 -17.64 8.11 -2.70
C LEU A 97 -18.85 8.58 -3.52
N GLY A 98 -18.80 9.82 -3.98
CA GLY A 98 -19.78 10.34 -4.94
C GLY A 98 -19.67 9.67 -6.32
N PRO A 99 -20.61 9.92 -7.23
CA PRO A 99 -20.54 9.39 -8.59
C PRO A 99 -19.29 9.90 -9.32
N GLY A 100 -18.65 9.03 -10.10
CA GLY A 100 -17.49 9.37 -10.93
C GLY A 100 -16.13 8.95 -10.34
N VAL A 101 -15.06 9.44 -10.96
CA VAL A 101 -13.68 9.09 -10.60
C VAL A 101 -13.15 10.09 -9.58
N THR A 102 -12.78 9.60 -8.40
CA THR A 102 -12.09 10.37 -7.36
C THR A 102 -10.59 10.18 -7.51
N ARG A 103 -9.85 11.26 -7.75
CA ARG A 103 -8.38 11.23 -7.78
C ARG A 103 -7.82 11.38 -6.38
N VAL A 104 -6.94 10.46 -5.99
CA VAL A 104 -6.25 10.44 -4.70
C VAL A 104 -4.79 10.80 -4.92
N TYR A 105 -4.32 11.82 -4.21
CA TYR A 105 -2.98 12.36 -4.34
C TYR A 105 -2.09 11.93 -3.17
N ALA A 106 -0.82 11.63 -3.47
CA ALA A 106 0.15 11.15 -2.47
C ALA A 106 0.52 12.24 -1.43
N ALA A 107 0.32 13.50 -1.78
CA ALA A 107 0.64 14.68 -0.98
C ALA A 107 -0.52 15.66 -1.05
N HIS A 108 -0.65 16.53 -0.04
CA HIS A 108 -1.66 17.59 -0.04
C HIS A 108 -1.38 18.60 -1.17
N PRO A 109 -2.19 18.64 -2.24
CA PRO A 109 -1.85 19.43 -3.42
C PRO A 109 -1.88 20.94 -3.14
N GLY A 110 -2.86 21.40 -2.36
CA GLY A 110 -2.99 22.82 -2.00
C GLY A 110 -1.84 23.40 -1.14
N LEU A 111 -1.00 22.56 -0.53
CA LEU A 111 0.11 22.99 0.32
C LEU A 111 1.46 22.77 -0.35
N THR A 112 1.59 21.70 -1.13
CA THR A 112 2.87 21.33 -1.75
C THR A 112 3.02 21.82 -3.18
N GLY A 113 1.91 22.22 -3.83
CA GLY A 113 1.86 22.46 -5.27
C GLY A 113 2.10 21.20 -6.12
N ARG A 114 2.21 20.02 -5.49
CA ARG A 114 2.49 18.75 -6.16
C ARG A 114 1.21 17.98 -6.43
N TRP A 115 1.03 17.57 -7.68
CA TRP A 115 -0.11 16.80 -8.15
C TRP A 115 0.30 15.36 -8.46
N ALA A 116 0.92 14.69 -7.49
CA ALA A 116 1.34 13.29 -7.64
C ALA A 116 0.13 12.37 -7.41
N LEU A 117 -0.44 11.86 -8.51
CA LEU A 117 -1.54 10.89 -8.46
C LEU A 117 -1.03 9.59 -7.81
N ALA A 118 -1.58 9.26 -6.64
CA ALA A 118 -1.31 7.99 -5.98
C ALA A 118 -2.21 6.89 -6.55
N THR A 119 -3.50 7.20 -6.69
CA THR A 119 -4.50 6.25 -7.17
C THR A 119 -5.76 6.96 -7.65
N GLU A 120 -6.65 6.21 -8.29
CA GLU A 120 -8.02 6.64 -8.57
C GLU A 120 -8.99 5.69 -7.90
N LEU A 121 -10.11 6.22 -7.42
CA LEU A 121 -11.19 5.46 -6.83
C LEU A 121 -12.49 5.73 -7.59
N VAL A 122 -13.30 4.69 -7.75
CA VAL A 122 -14.67 4.76 -8.28
C VAL A 122 -15.65 4.26 -7.22
N PRO A 123 -16.97 4.53 -7.35
CA PRO A 123 -17.94 4.15 -6.31
C PRO A 123 -17.87 2.67 -5.89
N ASN A 124 -17.61 1.76 -6.83
CA ASN A 124 -17.54 0.32 -6.57
C ASN A 124 -16.24 -0.14 -5.87
N ASP A 125 -15.28 0.77 -5.61
CA ASP A 125 -14.10 0.47 -4.78
C ASP A 125 -14.43 0.52 -3.26
N GLY A 126 -15.67 0.87 -2.91
CA GLY A 126 -16.17 0.88 -1.53
C GLY A 126 -16.04 2.24 -0.84
N ALA A 127 -16.38 2.27 0.45
CA ALA A 127 -16.28 3.47 1.27
C ALA A 127 -14.81 3.83 1.57
N VAL A 128 -14.56 5.11 1.82
CA VAL A 128 -13.26 5.63 2.27
C VAL A 128 -13.34 6.11 3.70
N GLY A 129 -12.30 5.79 4.47
CA GLY A 129 -12.17 6.22 5.85
C GLY A 129 -11.59 7.62 5.93
N ILE A 130 -12.29 8.57 6.53
CA ILE A 130 -11.81 9.94 6.72
C ILE A 130 -10.84 9.98 7.90
N LEU A 131 -9.60 10.40 7.65
CA LEU A 131 -8.56 10.54 8.67
C LEU A 131 -8.55 11.96 9.24
N LEU A 132 -8.52 12.97 8.36
CA LEU A 132 -8.55 14.39 8.72
C LEU A 132 -8.93 15.27 7.52
N GLU A 133 -9.27 16.52 7.80
CA GLU A 133 -9.66 17.54 6.80
C GLU A 133 -8.79 18.78 7.00
N ARG A 134 -8.33 19.40 5.91
CA ARG A 134 -7.44 20.57 5.94
C ARG A 134 -7.60 21.39 4.66
N GLN A 135 -7.88 22.69 4.79
CA GLN A 135 -7.86 23.66 3.68
C GLN A 135 -8.59 23.20 2.40
N GLY A 136 -9.79 22.63 2.54
CA GLY A 136 -10.56 22.15 1.40
C GLY A 136 -10.05 20.83 0.79
N TRP A 137 -9.18 20.10 1.50
CA TRP A 137 -8.77 18.74 1.17
C TRP A 137 -9.09 17.77 2.31
N THR A 138 -9.38 16.53 1.97
CA THR A 138 -9.63 15.45 2.92
C THR A 138 -8.56 14.37 2.75
N CYS A 139 -7.90 14.02 3.84
CA CYS A 139 -7.01 12.87 3.88
C CYS A 139 -7.84 11.63 4.20
N ILE A 140 -7.76 10.63 3.34
CA ILE A 140 -8.56 9.40 3.42
C ILE A 140 -7.68 8.16 3.53
N ARG A 141 -8.28 7.06 3.98
CA ARG A 141 -7.80 5.69 3.83
C ARG A 141 -8.82 4.88 3.01
N ALA A 142 -8.41 4.36 1.87
CA ALA A 142 -9.22 3.43 1.08
C ALA A 142 -9.19 2.00 1.67
N LEU A 143 -10.06 1.11 1.17
CA LEU A 143 -10.12 -0.29 1.61
C LEU A 143 -8.85 -1.08 1.31
N ASP A 144 -8.13 -0.72 0.24
CA ASP A 144 -6.80 -1.28 -0.07
C ASP A 144 -5.67 -0.70 0.81
N ALA A 145 -6.04 -0.02 1.91
CA ALA A 145 -5.19 0.71 2.83
C ALA A 145 -4.42 1.90 2.23
N THR A 146 -4.68 2.28 0.97
CA THR A 146 -4.08 3.48 0.36
C THR A 146 -4.48 4.70 1.17
N VAL A 147 -3.50 5.51 1.55
CA VAL A 147 -3.70 6.80 2.18
C VAL A 147 -3.31 7.89 1.20
N GLY A 148 -4.15 8.91 1.09
CA GLY A 148 -3.87 10.08 0.26
C GLY A 148 -4.91 11.17 0.43
N TRP A 149 -4.79 12.19 -0.41
CA TRP A 149 -5.58 13.42 -0.35
C TRP A 149 -6.55 13.50 -1.51
N ILE A 150 -7.78 13.92 -1.21
CA ILE A 150 -8.83 14.19 -2.19
C ILE A 150 -9.37 15.61 -1.97
N ASP A 151 -9.95 16.21 -2.99
CA ASP A 151 -10.70 17.48 -2.83
C ASP A 151 -11.83 17.26 -1.81
N ALA A 152 -12.04 18.21 -0.89
CA ALA A 152 -13.01 18.06 0.21
C ALA A 152 -14.47 18.07 -0.24
N ARG A 153 -14.75 18.36 -1.52
CA ARG A 153 -16.09 18.24 -2.10
C ARG A 153 -16.44 16.76 -2.32
N LEU A 154 -16.77 16.09 -1.22
CA LEU A 154 -17.41 14.77 -1.23
C LEU A 154 -18.93 14.91 -1.46
N GLY A 155 -19.45 14.26 -2.51
CA GLY A 155 -20.89 14.19 -2.83
C GLY A 155 -21.71 13.25 -1.89
N PRO A 156 -23.07 13.32 -1.90
CA PRO A 156 -23.94 12.73 -0.85
C PRO A 156 -24.14 11.20 -0.95
N ARG A 157 -24.10 10.42 0.16
CA ARG A 157 -25.11 10.12 1.23
C ARG A 157 -26.21 9.06 0.89
N CYS A 158 -25.90 8.02 0.12
CA CYS A 158 -26.73 6.81 -0.03
C CYS A 158 -25.93 5.57 0.46
N PRO A 159 -26.55 4.40 0.73
CA PRO A 159 -25.91 3.37 1.55
C PRO A 159 -24.60 2.92 0.92
N ALA A 160 -23.65 2.55 1.78
CA ALA A 160 -22.29 2.22 1.42
C ALA A 160 -22.26 1.34 0.16
N PRO A 161 -21.53 1.73 -0.90
CA PRO A 161 -21.38 0.86 -2.06
C PRO A 161 -20.76 -0.44 -1.58
N SER A 162 -21.51 -1.53 -1.73
CA SER A 162 -20.98 -2.86 -1.51
C SER A 162 -19.96 -3.14 -2.59
N LEU A 163 -18.81 -3.69 -2.21
CA LEU A 163 -17.88 -4.27 -3.17
C LEU A 163 -18.65 -5.18 -4.14
N PRO A 164 -18.24 -5.27 -5.42
CA PRO A 164 -18.84 -6.20 -6.35
C PRO A 164 -18.86 -7.60 -5.75
N ARG A 165 -20.00 -8.29 -5.89
CA ARG A 165 -20.09 -9.68 -5.46
C ARG A 165 -19.11 -10.50 -6.29
N PRO A 166 -18.36 -11.42 -5.66
CA PRO A 166 -17.47 -12.31 -6.39
C PRO A 166 -18.27 -13.06 -7.46
N THR A 167 -17.80 -13.02 -8.70
CA THR A 167 -18.40 -13.82 -9.79
C THR A 167 -17.89 -15.26 -9.75
N SER A 168 -16.74 -15.48 -9.11
CA SER A 168 -16.12 -16.78 -8.89
C SER A 168 -15.19 -16.72 -7.68
N THR A 169 -14.84 -17.88 -7.12
CA THR A 169 -13.73 -18.05 -6.18
C THR A 169 -12.49 -18.65 -6.84
N ASP A 170 -12.58 -18.99 -8.13
CA ASP A 170 -11.52 -19.61 -8.92
C ASP A 170 -10.74 -18.55 -9.71
N ALA A 171 -9.44 -18.41 -9.40
CA ALA A 171 -8.55 -17.47 -10.07
C ALA A 171 -8.40 -17.72 -11.59
N ARG A 172 -8.77 -18.90 -12.10
CA ARG A 172 -8.75 -19.21 -13.53
C ARG A 172 -9.69 -18.32 -14.37
N VAL A 173 -10.62 -17.59 -13.75
CA VAL A 173 -11.46 -16.60 -14.46
C VAL A 173 -10.77 -15.25 -14.67
N MET A 174 -9.70 -14.96 -13.90
CA MET A 174 -8.98 -13.67 -13.97
C MET A 174 -8.46 -13.33 -15.37
N PRO A 175 -7.88 -14.26 -16.17
CA PRO A 175 -7.40 -13.95 -17.51
C PRO A 175 -8.48 -13.40 -18.44
N ALA A 176 -9.69 -13.98 -18.40
CA ALA A 176 -10.82 -13.52 -19.20
C ALA A 176 -11.20 -12.07 -18.84
N VAL A 177 -11.28 -11.76 -17.54
CA VAL A 177 -11.54 -10.39 -17.06
C VAL A 177 -10.40 -9.45 -17.44
N ALA A 178 -9.13 -9.88 -17.29
CA ALA A 178 -7.95 -9.10 -17.65
C ALA A 178 -7.94 -8.72 -19.13
N ARG A 179 -8.29 -9.64 -20.03
CA ARG A 179 -8.38 -9.38 -21.47
C ARG A 179 -9.39 -8.30 -21.82
N THR A 180 -10.46 -8.13 -21.03
CA THR A 180 -11.40 -7.03 -21.26
C THR A 180 -10.74 -5.67 -21.14
N TRP A 181 -9.60 -5.55 -20.45
CA TRP A 181 -8.84 -4.31 -20.28
C TRP A 181 -7.83 -4.05 -21.40
N CYS A 182 -7.61 -4.98 -22.33
CA CYS A 182 -6.70 -4.77 -23.46
C CYS A 182 -7.03 -3.48 -24.22
N SER A 183 -5.99 -2.79 -24.69
CA SER A 183 -6.04 -1.46 -25.31
C SER A 183 -6.40 -0.28 -24.39
N VAL A 184 -6.66 -0.50 -23.10
CA VAL A 184 -6.76 0.62 -22.15
C VAL A 184 -5.38 1.29 -22.03
N PRO A 185 -5.27 2.62 -22.16
CA PRO A 185 -3.98 3.32 -22.07
C PRO A 185 -3.25 3.08 -20.74
N TYR A 186 -1.93 3.04 -20.79
CA TYR A 186 -1.12 3.01 -19.59
C TYR A 186 -1.14 4.37 -18.92
N ARG A 187 -1.41 4.40 -17.61
CA ARG A 187 -1.23 5.61 -16.79
C ARG A 187 -0.83 5.25 -15.37
N LEU A 188 0.35 5.70 -14.96
CA LEU A 188 0.82 5.56 -13.58
C LEU A 188 -0.19 6.16 -12.60
N GLY A 189 -0.54 5.40 -11.55
CA GLY A 189 -1.59 5.78 -10.60
C GLY A 189 -3.01 5.47 -11.08
N GLY A 190 -3.23 5.19 -12.36
CA GLY A 190 -4.55 4.95 -12.95
C GLY A 190 -5.17 3.62 -12.53
N ARG A 191 -6.52 3.60 -12.43
CA ARG A 191 -7.34 2.41 -12.09
C ARG A 191 -8.63 2.33 -12.92
N THR A 192 -8.72 3.08 -14.00
CA THR A 192 -9.95 3.27 -14.77
C THR A 192 -9.74 2.99 -16.25
N ARG A 193 -10.82 2.90 -17.03
CA ARG A 193 -10.76 2.70 -18.48
C ARG A 193 -10.11 3.88 -19.24
N ALA A 194 -9.98 5.04 -18.60
CA ALA A 194 -9.25 6.18 -19.14
C ALA A 194 -7.72 6.05 -18.99
N GLY A 195 -7.27 5.14 -18.12
CA GLY A 195 -5.85 4.85 -17.94
C GLY A 195 -5.60 4.00 -16.70
N ILE A 196 -4.74 2.98 -16.84
CA ILE A 196 -4.44 2.00 -15.79
C ILE A 196 -2.95 1.67 -15.75
N ASP A 197 -2.41 1.38 -14.57
CA ASP A 197 -1.06 0.81 -14.44
C ASP A 197 -1.08 -0.67 -14.07
N CYS A 198 0.11 -1.28 -13.94
CA CYS A 198 0.25 -2.72 -13.78
C CYS A 198 -0.43 -3.27 -12.53
N SER A 199 -0.19 -2.65 -11.38
CA SER A 199 -0.76 -3.07 -10.12
C SER A 199 -2.24 -2.67 -9.98
N GLY A 200 -2.64 -1.55 -10.60
CA GLY A 200 -4.04 -1.16 -10.74
C GLY A 200 -4.86 -2.14 -11.58
N LEU A 201 -4.28 -2.69 -12.66
CA LEU A 201 -4.90 -3.73 -13.48
C LEU A 201 -5.17 -4.99 -12.65
N VAL A 202 -4.17 -5.47 -11.90
CA VAL A 202 -4.31 -6.63 -11.02
C VAL A 202 -5.37 -6.39 -9.94
N GLN A 203 -5.38 -5.21 -9.30
CA GLN A 203 -6.43 -4.84 -8.33
C GLN A 203 -7.82 -4.91 -8.97
N ARG A 204 -8.01 -4.31 -10.15
CA ARG A 204 -9.31 -4.30 -10.82
C ARG A 204 -9.76 -5.70 -11.20
N VAL A 205 -8.87 -6.50 -11.77
CA VAL A 205 -9.20 -7.89 -12.13
C VAL A 205 -9.54 -8.72 -10.91
N ALA A 206 -8.77 -8.64 -9.83
CA ALA A 206 -9.05 -9.34 -8.58
C ALA A 206 -10.39 -8.93 -7.96
N LEU A 207 -10.68 -7.63 -7.96
CA LEU A 207 -11.94 -7.10 -7.43
C LEU A 207 -13.14 -7.52 -8.28
N ASP A 208 -13.05 -7.36 -9.60
CA ASP A 208 -14.16 -7.60 -10.52
C ASP A 208 -14.43 -9.10 -10.73
N ALA A 209 -13.39 -9.94 -10.74
CA ALA A 209 -13.53 -11.39 -10.87
C ALA A 209 -13.92 -12.04 -9.54
N LEU A 210 -13.22 -11.70 -8.46
CA LEU A 210 -13.18 -12.48 -7.22
C LEU A 210 -13.66 -11.70 -5.99
N GLY A 211 -14.05 -10.43 -6.13
CA GLY A 211 -14.42 -9.59 -4.98
C GLY A 211 -13.26 -9.30 -4.01
N VAL A 212 -12.02 -9.53 -4.43
CA VAL A 212 -10.82 -9.41 -3.59
C VAL A 212 -10.20 -8.02 -3.72
N VAL A 213 -10.04 -7.34 -2.58
CA VAL A 213 -9.31 -6.08 -2.50
C VAL A 213 -7.82 -6.36 -2.26
N LEU A 214 -6.98 -6.02 -3.23
CA LEU A 214 -5.53 -6.14 -3.11
C LEU A 214 -4.89 -4.79 -2.75
N PRO A 215 -3.68 -4.76 -2.15
CA PRO A 215 -2.88 -3.55 -1.99
C PRO A 215 -2.60 -2.84 -3.32
N ARG A 216 -2.35 -1.53 -3.27
CA ARG A 216 -2.19 -0.69 -4.47
C ARG A 216 -0.89 -0.94 -5.24
N HIS A 217 0.19 -1.26 -4.56
CA HIS A 217 1.51 -1.40 -5.18
C HIS A 217 1.86 -2.87 -5.40
N SER A 218 2.52 -3.18 -6.53
CA SER A 218 2.99 -4.52 -6.89
C SER A 218 3.81 -5.18 -5.78
N ARG A 219 4.69 -4.42 -5.11
CA ARG A 219 5.48 -4.92 -3.98
C ARG A 219 4.61 -5.38 -2.80
N ASP A 220 3.59 -4.59 -2.46
CA ASP A 220 2.70 -4.91 -1.35
C ASP A 220 1.80 -6.10 -1.71
N GLN A 221 1.40 -6.22 -2.99
CA GLN A 221 0.71 -7.39 -3.51
C GLN A 221 1.58 -8.65 -3.41
N LEU A 222 2.83 -8.59 -3.86
CA LEU A 222 3.78 -9.70 -3.75
C LEU A 222 3.95 -10.15 -2.28
N GLY A 223 3.96 -9.20 -1.34
CA GLY A 223 4.06 -9.46 0.09
C GLY A 223 2.89 -10.26 0.70
N LEU A 224 1.76 -10.40 -0.01
CA LEU A 224 0.65 -11.27 0.41
C LEU A 224 0.90 -12.75 0.12
N GLY A 225 1.77 -13.08 -0.84
CA GLY A 225 2.08 -14.46 -1.22
C GLY A 225 2.97 -15.16 -0.19
N CYS A 226 2.55 -16.35 0.26
CA CYS A 226 3.38 -17.22 1.09
C CYS A 226 4.45 -17.93 0.26
N ARG A 227 5.54 -17.20 -0.06
CA ARG A 227 6.71 -17.66 -0.84
C ARG A 227 6.41 -18.05 -2.31
N PRO A 228 7.30 -17.74 -3.26
CA PRO A 228 7.15 -18.20 -4.63
C PRO A 228 7.21 -19.73 -4.68
N GLN A 229 6.18 -20.37 -5.23
CA GLN A 229 6.25 -21.79 -5.61
C GLN A 229 6.62 -21.89 -7.08
N VAL A 230 7.73 -22.57 -7.36
CA VAL A 230 8.11 -22.96 -8.72
C VAL A 230 7.33 -24.22 -9.07
N GLY A 231 6.26 -24.08 -9.84
CA GLY A 231 5.42 -25.17 -10.33
C GLY A 231 4.75 -24.77 -11.65
N PRO A 232 4.13 -25.71 -12.41
CA PRO A 232 3.43 -25.38 -13.65
C PRO A 232 2.32 -24.38 -13.35
N GLU A 233 2.45 -23.18 -13.91
CA GLU A 233 1.65 -22.03 -13.49
C GLU A 233 0.21 -22.16 -13.97
N ALA A 234 -0.72 -22.14 -13.04
CA ALA A 234 -2.14 -22.12 -13.33
C ALA A 234 -2.56 -20.75 -13.92
N PRO A 235 -3.58 -20.71 -14.79
CA PRO A 235 -4.19 -19.45 -15.22
C PRO A 235 -4.61 -18.60 -14.01
N GLY A 236 -4.38 -17.29 -14.08
CA GLY A 236 -4.58 -16.38 -12.95
C GLY A 236 -3.37 -16.24 -12.02
N THR A 237 -2.28 -16.99 -12.24
CA THR A 237 -0.99 -16.74 -11.57
C THR A 237 -0.50 -15.32 -11.87
N LEU A 238 -0.04 -14.61 -10.84
CA LEU A 238 0.59 -13.31 -11.00
C LEU A 238 2.08 -13.49 -11.26
N VAL A 239 2.59 -12.79 -12.28
CA VAL A 239 4.03 -12.74 -12.61
C VAL A 239 4.56 -11.39 -12.22
N PHE A 240 5.40 -11.37 -11.19
CA PHE A 240 6.09 -10.19 -10.71
C PHE A 240 7.50 -10.16 -11.29
N VAL A 241 7.95 -9.01 -11.79
CA VAL A 241 9.31 -8.83 -12.31
C VAL A 241 9.99 -7.62 -11.69
N TRP A 242 11.30 -7.74 -11.57
CA TRP A 242 12.20 -6.69 -11.10
C TRP A 242 12.98 -6.13 -12.30
N GLY A 243 13.14 -4.81 -12.33
CA GLY A 243 14.09 -4.17 -13.23
C GLY A 243 15.46 -4.05 -12.56
N ALA A 244 16.51 -3.87 -13.35
CA ALA A 244 17.90 -3.86 -12.88
C ALA A 244 18.19 -2.93 -11.68
N ASN A 245 17.43 -1.84 -11.53
CA ASN A 245 17.61 -0.85 -10.45
C ASN A 245 16.33 -0.62 -9.61
N GLU A 246 15.29 -1.44 -9.76
CA GLU A 246 13.99 -1.20 -9.11
C GLU A 246 13.44 -2.42 -8.35
N PRO A 247 13.07 -2.28 -7.06
CA PRO A 247 12.33 -3.31 -6.32
C PRO A 247 10.95 -3.57 -6.93
N CYS A 248 10.63 -4.83 -7.28
CA CYS A 248 9.39 -5.34 -7.89
C CYS A 248 8.63 -4.27 -8.69
N GLY A 249 9.18 -3.92 -9.85
CA GLY A 249 8.72 -2.79 -10.67
C GLY A 249 7.46 -3.08 -11.48
N HIS A 250 7.13 -4.35 -11.75
CA HIS A 250 6.03 -4.68 -12.65
C HIS A 250 5.32 -5.99 -12.30
N VAL A 251 4.05 -6.10 -12.71
CA VAL A 251 3.22 -7.29 -12.51
C VAL A 251 2.30 -7.54 -13.72
N GLY A 252 2.04 -8.81 -14.01
CA GLY A 252 1.07 -9.25 -15.02
C GLY A 252 0.31 -10.51 -14.58
N ILE A 253 -0.72 -10.88 -15.35
CA ILE A 253 -1.60 -12.03 -15.07
C ILE A 253 -1.38 -13.10 -16.14
N ARG A 254 -0.97 -14.30 -15.72
CA ARG A 254 -0.84 -15.47 -16.60
C ARG A 254 -2.18 -15.92 -17.14
N THR A 255 -2.19 -16.29 -18.41
CA THR A 255 -3.34 -16.92 -19.06
C THR A 255 -3.13 -18.42 -19.24
N GLU A 256 -4.19 -19.12 -19.61
CA GLU A 256 -4.19 -20.51 -20.05
C GLU A 256 -3.36 -20.78 -21.30
N ALA A 257 -3.13 -19.75 -22.14
CA ALA A 257 -2.28 -19.85 -23.32
C ALA A 257 -0.78 -19.69 -22.99
N GLY A 258 -0.42 -19.53 -21.72
CA GLY A 258 0.96 -19.27 -21.28
C GLY A 258 1.45 -17.84 -21.54
N THR A 259 0.59 -16.96 -22.06
CA THR A 259 0.83 -15.51 -22.23
C THR A 259 0.59 -14.75 -20.93
N VAL A 260 0.90 -13.45 -20.93
CA VAL A 260 0.73 -12.56 -19.79
C VAL A 260 -0.04 -11.30 -20.22
N VAL A 261 -1.17 -11.03 -19.56
CA VAL A 261 -1.87 -9.75 -19.69
C VAL A 261 -1.28 -8.76 -18.71
N HIS A 262 -0.86 -7.59 -19.18
CA HIS A 262 -0.25 -6.55 -18.34
C HIS A 262 -0.43 -5.14 -18.93
N ALA A 263 -0.43 -4.12 -18.06
CA ALA A 263 -0.42 -2.71 -18.49
C ALA A 263 1.01 -2.30 -18.85
N SER A 264 1.37 -2.30 -20.13
CA SER A 264 2.75 -2.10 -20.58
C SER A 264 3.11 -0.63 -20.76
N THR A 265 4.22 -0.21 -20.15
CA THR A 265 4.81 1.13 -20.36
C THR A 265 5.35 1.29 -21.78
N SER A 266 6.04 0.28 -22.32
CA SER A 266 6.66 0.34 -23.66
C SER A 266 5.65 0.27 -24.80
N ARG A 267 4.48 -0.33 -24.57
CA ARG A 267 3.35 -0.31 -25.52
C ARG A 267 2.37 0.83 -25.26
N GLY A 268 2.48 1.51 -24.12
CA GLY A 268 1.58 2.59 -23.71
C GLY A 268 0.14 2.15 -23.41
N GLN A 269 -0.13 0.86 -23.24
CA GLN A 269 -1.47 0.30 -23.02
C GLN A 269 -1.43 -1.11 -22.41
N VAL A 270 -2.59 -1.61 -22.02
CA VAL A 270 -2.77 -3.03 -21.65
C VAL A 270 -2.66 -3.91 -22.90
N VAL A 271 -1.80 -4.93 -22.81
CA VAL A 271 -1.56 -5.91 -23.87
C VAL A 271 -1.50 -7.32 -23.29
N GLU A 272 -1.63 -8.31 -24.18
CA GLU A 272 -1.32 -9.70 -23.90
C GLU A 272 -0.04 -10.07 -24.68
N ASP A 273 1.07 -10.22 -23.97
CA ASP A 273 2.37 -10.55 -24.57
C ASP A 273 2.75 -12.01 -24.22
N SER A 274 3.62 -12.63 -25.03
CA SER A 274 4.20 -13.93 -24.66
C SER A 274 5.02 -13.82 -23.38
N LEU A 275 5.15 -14.91 -22.61
CA LEU A 275 5.98 -14.90 -21.40
C LEU A 275 7.40 -14.42 -21.69
N THR A 276 8.04 -14.95 -22.74
CA THR A 276 9.40 -14.58 -23.13
C THR A 276 9.53 -13.08 -23.39
N ARG A 277 8.50 -12.46 -23.97
CA ARG A 277 8.48 -11.01 -24.20
C ARG A 277 8.30 -10.25 -22.89
N PHE A 278 7.38 -10.70 -22.03
CA PHE A 278 7.14 -10.11 -20.71
C PHE A 278 8.39 -10.14 -19.81
N LEU A 279 9.21 -11.19 -19.90
CA LEU A 279 10.40 -11.39 -19.07
C LEU A 279 11.70 -10.81 -19.67
N ARG A 280 11.67 -10.23 -20.87
CA ARG A 280 12.88 -9.89 -21.65
C ARG A 280 13.92 -9.08 -20.88
N ASP A 281 13.47 -8.12 -20.06
CA ASP A 281 14.33 -7.18 -19.33
C ASP A 281 14.24 -7.39 -17.81
N ALA A 282 13.69 -8.52 -17.37
CA ALA A 282 13.55 -8.84 -15.96
C ALA A 282 14.89 -9.31 -15.38
N SER A 283 15.35 -8.68 -14.30
CA SER A 283 16.53 -9.14 -13.55
C SER A 283 16.21 -10.28 -12.59
N ASP A 284 14.94 -10.38 -12.18
CA ASP A 284 14.41 -11.44 -11.33
C ASP A 284 12.91 -11.61 -11.62
N VAL A 285 12.35 -12.76 -11.25
CA VAL A 285 10.94 -13.10 -11.48
C VAL A 285 10.37 -13.93 -10.34
N ALA A 286 9.12 -13.64 -9.98
CA ALA A 286 8.36 -14.42 -9.02
C ALA A 286 6.99 -14.73 -9.61
N HIS A 287 6.65 -16.00 -9.58
CA HIS A 287 5.36 -16.52 -10.00
C HIS A 287 4.57 -16.86 -8.74
N VAL A 288 3.42 -16.22 -8.58
CA VAL A 288 2.59 -16.34 -7.39
C VAL A 288 1.19 -16.75 -7.81
N PRO A 289 0.82 -18.03 -7.64
CA PRO A 289 -0.56 -18.47 -7.84
C PRO A 289 -1.48 -17.61 -6.97
N PHE A 290 -2.55 -17.05 -7.55
CA PHE A 290 -3.43 -16.15 -6.82
C PHE A 290 -4.05 -16.82 -5.58
N SER A 291 -4.33 -18.12 -5.65
CA SER A 291 -4.79 -18.93 -4.52
C SER A 291 -3.83 -18.93 -3.33
N ALA A 292 -2.53 -18.75 -3.54
CA ALA A 292 -1.52 -18.68 -2.49
C ALA A 292 -1.39 -17.28 -1.85
N MET A 293 -2.05 -16.26 -2.42
CA MET A 293 -2.11 -14.91 -1.87
C MET A 293 -3.28 -14.70 -0.91
N LEU A 294 -4.31 -15.54 -1.03
CA LEU A 294 -5.49 -15.48 -0.17
C LEU A 294 -5.18 -16.26 1.12
N PRO A 295 -5.31 -15.64 2.31
CA PRO A 295 -5.33 -16.40 3.55
C PRO A 295 -6.37 -17.51 3.46
N ALA A 296 -6.09 -18.68 4.03
CA ALA A 296 -7.05 -19.80 4.08
C ALA A 296 -8.39 -19.43 4.75
N SER A 297 -8.47 -18.30 5.47
CA SER A 297 -9.69 -17.74 6.08
C SER A 297 -10.28 -16.49 5.39
N ALA A 298 -9.63 -15.94 4.35
CA ALA A 298 -10.06 -14.68 3.72
C ALA A 298 -11.31 -14.81 2.83
N ALA A 299 -11.78 -16.03 2.57
CA ALA A 299 -13.11 -16.25 2.00
C ALA A 299 -14.25 -15.86 2.98
N THR A 300 -13.95 -15.70 4.27
CA THR A 300 -14.97 -15.51 5.32
C THR A 300 -14.80 -14.20 6.10
N ASP A 301 -13.58 -13.68 6.27
CA ASP A 301 -13.34 -12.55 7.20
C ASP A 301 -13.56 -11.14 6.59
N ALA A 302 -13.69 -11.01 5.26
CA ALA A 302 -14.14 -9.76 4.64
C ALA A 302 -15.62 -9.44 4.93
N ILE A 303 -16.35 -10.38 5.55
CA ILE A 303 -17.73 -10.23 6.01
C ILE A 303 -17.77 -9.82 7.50
N ALA A 304 -16.71 -10.06 8.29
CA ALA A 304 -16.70 -9.82 9.74
C ALA A 304 -16.48 -8.34 10.15
N GLN A 305 -16.14 -7.44 9.22
CA GLN A 305 -16.14 -5.99 9.47
C GLN A 305 -17.44 -5.30 9.04
N ARG A 306 -18.52 -6.07 8.81
CA ARG A 306 -19.83 -5.52 8.46
C ARG A 306 -20.65 -5.04 9.66
N ASP A 307 -20.31 -5.46 10.88
CA ASP A 307 -21.02 -5.07 12.10
C ASP A 307 -20.01 -4.76 13.22
N GLY A 308 -19.71 -3.46 13.42
CA GLY A 308 -18.81 -2.97 14.47
C GLY A 308 -18.54 -1.48 14.39
#